data_AF-A0A820QA20-F1
#
_entry.id   AF-A0A820QA20-F1
#
_cell.length_a   1.000
_cell.length_b   1.000
_cell.length_c   1.000
_cell.angle_alpha   90.00
_cell.angle_beta   90.00
_cell.angle_gamma   90.00
#
_symmetry.space_group_name_H-M   'P 1'
#
loop_
_entity.id
_entity.type
_entity.pdbx_description
1 polymer ?
#
loop_
_entity_poly.entity_id
_entity_poly.type
_entity_poly.pdbx_seq_one_letter_code
_entity_poly.pdbx_strand_id
1 'polypeptide(L)'
;MVEEIYKVWEKIISDRHGLYSIDKPEPSPLAPSENEELKPKPPSINPHRIFFKFIEERVYLCMHKADIEMEMLVDLFHKSLSLITENSKAPMTKHIESVGLRF
;
A
#
# COMPACT_ATOMS: atom_id res chain seq x y z
N MET A 1 3.68 -21.58 0.67
CA MET A 1 3.27 -20.69 -0.44
C MET A 1 2.44 -19.51 0.04
N VAL A 2 1.19 -19.69 0.48
CA VAL A 2 0.33 -18.57 0.91
C VAL A 2 0.91 -17.83 2.14
N GLU A 3 1.34 -18.55 3.17
CA GLU A 3 2.05 -17.98 4.34
C GLU A 3 3.31 -17.16 3.99
N GLU A 4 4.06 -17.56 2.95
CA GLU A 4 5.26 -16.83 2.53
C GLU A 4 4.90 -15.50 1.88
N ILE A 5 3.81 -15.49 1.10
CA ILE A 5 3.26 -14.27 0.49
C ILE A 5 2.81 -13.29 1.58
N TYR A 6 2.17 -13.77 2.65
CA TYR A 6 1.82 -12.95 3.82
C TYR A 6 3.05 -12.33 4.49
N LYS A 7 4.09 -13.13 4.74
CA LYS A 7 5.35 -12.62 5.33
C LYS A 7 6.03 -11.57 4.47
N VAL A 8 6.05 -11.77 3.15
CA VAL A 8 6.59 -10.78 2.20
C VAL A 8 5.77 -9.48 2.26
N TRP A 9 4.44 -9.58 2.36
CA TRP A 9 3.58 -8.42 2.48
C TRP A 9 3.79 -7.64 3.78
N GLU A 10 3.90 -8.34 4.92
CA GLU A 10 4.24 -7.71 6.20
C GLU A 10 5.58 -6.97 6.13
N LYS A 11 6.57 -7.57 5.46
CA LYS A 11 7.87 -6.94 5.22
C LYS A 11 7.75 -5.69 4.34
N ILE A 12 6.93 -5.72 3.28
CA ILE A 12 6.66 -4.56 2.41
C ILE A 12 6.06 -3.40 3.21
N ILE A 13 5.14 -3.67 4.14
CA ILE A 13 4.54 -2.67 5.03
C ILE A 13 5.61 -2.12 5.98
N SER A 14 6.34 -3.01 6.66
CA SER A 14 7.38 -2.65 7.64
C SER A 14 8.48 -1.81 7.02
N ASP A 15 8.95 -2.19 5.82
CA ASP A 15 10.02 -1.51 5.09
C ASP A 15 9.48 -0.30 4.29
N ARG A 16 8.18 0.02 4.41
CA ARG A 16 7.52 1.21 3.84
C ARG A 16 7.70 1.30 2.31
N HIS A 17 7.44 0.22 1.59
CA HIS A 17 7.52 0.20 0.13
C HIS A 17 6.20 0.61 -0.54
N GLY A 18 6.31 1.23 -1.73
CA GLY A 18 5.19 1.53 -2.63
C GLY A 18 4.00 2.22 -1.95
N LEU A 19 2.89 1.53 -1.77
CA LEU A 19 1.68 2.06 -1.13
C LEU A 19 1.93 2.53 0.32
N TYR A 20 2.91 1.95 0.99
CA TYR A 20 3.32 2.31 2.35
C TYR A 20 4.50 3.27 2.38
N SER A 21 4.98 3.75 1.23
CA SER A 21 6.10 4.70 1.21
C SER A 21 5.72 6.07 1.76
N ILE A 22 6.74 6.77 2.25
CA ILE A 22 6.60 8.15 2.71
C ILE A 22 6.50 9.05 1.48
N ASP A 23 5.53 9.96 1.49
CA ASP A 23 5.38 10.96 0.44
C ASP A 23 6.65 11.80 0.33
N LYS A 24 7.23 11.82 -0.87
CA LYS A 24 8.41 12.63 -1.14
C LYS A 24 8.00 14.10 -1.20
N PRO A 25 8.80 15.03 -0.63
CA PRO A 25 8.52 16.44 -0.78
C PRO A 25 8.54 16.82 -2.26
N GLU A 26 7.44 17.43 -2.70
CA GLU A 26 7.30 17.97 -4.04
C GLU A 26 7.68 19.45 -4.03
N PRO A 27 8.42 19.92 -5.06
CA PRO A 27 8.77 21.32 -5.20
C PRO A 27 7.54 22.21 -5.22
N SER A 28 7.63 23.42 -4.66
CA SER A 28 6.61 24.42 -4.91
C SER A 28 6.79 24.97 -6.33
N PRO A 29 5.78 24.86 -7.21
CA PRO A 29 5.85 25.47 -8.54
C PRO A 29 5.87 27.01 -8.46
N LEU A 30 5.50 27.59 -7.31
CA LEU A 30 5.49 29.03 -7.07
C LEU A 30 6.83 29.57 -6.54
N ALA A 31 7.75 28.69 -6.13
CA ALA A 31 9.06 29.06 -5.62
C ALA A 31 10.13 28.04 -6.04
N PRO A 32 10.41 27.89 -7.35
CA PRO A 32 11.39 26.93 -7.84
C PRO A 32 12.82 27.37 -7.48
N SER A 33 13.64 26.43 -7.00
CA SER A 33 15.08 26.64 -6.86
C SER A 33 15.84 26.26 -8.13
N GLU A 34 17.03 26.85 -8.37
CA GLU A 34 17.76 26.75 -9.65
C GLU A 34 18.06 25.31 -10.13
N ASN A 35 18.12 24.33 -9.23
CA ASN A 35 18.43 22.94 -9.54
C ASN A 35 17.27 21.98 -9.21
N GLU A 36 16.05 22.49 -9.05
CA GLU A 36 14.91 21.68 -8.63
C GLU A 36 14.00 21.31 -9.80
N GLU A 37 13.89 20.00 -10.05
CA GLU A 37 13.00 19.49 -11.08
C GLU A 37 11.54 19.51 -10.63
N LEU A 38 10.74 20.38 -11.25
CA LEU A 38 9.28 20.43 -11.12
C LEU A 38 8.61 19.24 -11.83
N LYS A 39 8.77 18.04 -11.28
CA LYS A 39 8.11 16.82 -11.78
C LYS A 39 7.39 16.10 -10.64
N PRO A 40 6.23 15.49 -10.91
CA PRO A 40 5.55 14.62 -9.95
C PRO A 40 6.47 13.50 -9.49
N LYS A 41 6.38 13.10 -8.21
CA LYS A 41 7.19 12.02 -7.63
C LYS A 41 6.30 10.88 -7.12
N PRO A 42 5.63 10.13 -8.02
CA PRO A 42 4.68 9.10 -7.60
C PRO A 42 5.37 7.92 -6.90
N PRO A 43 4.69 7.26 -5.95
CA PRO A 43 5.14 6.01 -5.38
C PRO A 43 5.01 4.85 -6.39
N SER A 44 5.84 3.81 -6.23
CA SER A 44 5.75 2.60 -7.06
C SER A 44 4.60 1.71 -6.59
N ILE A 45 3.44 1.82 -7.25
CA ILE A 45 2.21 1.11 -6.83
C ILE A 45 1.88 -0.14 -7.64
N ASN A 46 2.51 -0.34 -8.81
CA ASN A 46 2.19 -1.45 -9.70
C ASN A 46 2.35 -2.85 -9.04
N PRO A 47 3.39 -3.11 -8.23
CA PRO A 47 3.50 -4.38 -7.51
C PRO A 47 2.31 -4.61 -6.56
N HIS A 48 1.85 -3.57 -5.88
CA HIS A 48 0.69 -3.65 -5.00
C HIS A 48 -0.60 -3.92 -5.79
N ARG A 49 -0.79 -3.34 -6.98
CA ARG A 49 -1.94 -3.66 -7.85
C ARG A 49 -2.04 -5.14 -8.18
N ILE A 50 -0.92 -5.77 -8.53
CA ILE A 50 -0.88 -7.20 -8.84
C ILE A 50 -1.21 -8.00 -7.56
N PHE A 51 -0.64 -7.61 -6.43
CA PHE A 51 -0.91 -8.24 -5.15
C PHE A 51 -2.39 -8.16 -4.74
N PHE A 52 -3.01 -6.98 -4.85
CA PHE A 52 -4.43 -6.81 -4.50
C PHE A 52 -5.36 -7.63 -5.41
N LYS A 53 -5.06 -7.74 -6.71
CA LYS A 53 -5.81 -8.65 -7.61
C LYS A 53 -5.71 -10.10 -7.15
N PHE A 54 -4.51 -10.54 -6.76
CA PHE A 54 -4.33 -11.86 -6.18
C PHE A 54 -5.19 -12.04 -4.91
N ILE A 55 -5.17 -11.06 -3.99
CA ILE A 55 -5.98 -11.10 -2.77
C ILE A 55 -7.48 -11.13 -3.08
N GLU A 56 -7.96 -10.34 -4.04
CA GLU A 56 -9.36 -10.35 -4.49
C GLU A 56 -9.80 -11.73 -4.97
N GLU A 57 -8.99 -12.38 -5.82
CA GLU A 57 -9.24 -13.76 -6.27
C GLU A 57 -9.27 -14.74 -5.09
N ARG A 58 -8.37 -14.59 -4.11
CA ARG A 58 -8.34 -15.45 -2.91
C ARG A 58 -9.56 -15.27 -2.03
N VAL A 59 -9.97 -14.03 -1.78
CA VAL A 59 -11.20 -13.74 -1.02
C VAL A 59 -12.40 -14.38 -1.70
N TYR A 60 -12.53 -14.26 -3.02
CA TYR A 60 -13.62 -14.88 -3.77
C TYR A 60 -13.64 -16.41 -3.65
N LEU A 61 -12.47 -17.06 -3.65
CA LEU A 61 -12.38 -18.52 -3.49
C LEU A 61 -12.68 -18.98 -2.05
N CYS A 62 -12.24 -18.21 -1.06
CA CYS A 62 -12.42 -18.54 0.35
C CYS A 62 -13.78 -18.09 0.91
N MET A 63 -14.52 -17.18 0.27
CA MET A 63 -15.76 -16.64 0.84
C MET A 63 -16.85 -17.69 1.13
N HIS A 64 -16.78 -18.85 0.47
CA HIS A 64 -17.72 -19.95 0.65
C HIS A 64 -17.19 -21.06 1.57
N LYS A 65 -15.99 -20.89 2.14
CA LYS A 65 -15.33 -21.87 3.01
C LYS A 65 -14.75 -21.13 4.22
N ALA A 66 -15.26 -21.43 5.40
CA ALA A 66 -14.61 -20.98 6.63
C ALA A 66 -13.38 -21.86 6.86
N ASP A 67 -12.22 -21.41 6.39
CA ASP A 67 -10.94 -22.08 6.57
C ASP A 67 -9.85 -21.10 7.03
N ILE A 68 -8.70 -21.67 7.38
CA ILE A 68 -7.53 -20.95 7.90
C ILE A 68 -7.08 -19.86 6.92
N GLU A 69 -7.29 -20.03 5.61
CA GLU A 69 -6.90 -19.03 4.60
C GLU A 69 -7.74 -17.75 4.74
N MET A 70 -9.04 -17.86 5.08
CA MET A 70 -9.88 -16.69 5.36
C MET A 70 -9.43 -15.94 6.62
N GLU A 71 -9.04 -16.65 7.69
CA GLU A 71 -8.51 -16.02 8.91
C GLU A 71 -7.21 -15.25 8.63
N MET A 72 -6.31 -15.84 7.82
CA MET A 72 -5.07 -15.18 7.41
C MET A 72 -5.33 -13.94 6.54
N LEU A 73 -6.32 -13.98 5.64
CA LEU A 73 -6.71 -12.82 4.83
C LEU A 73 -7.20 -11.68 5.72
N VAL A 74 -8.03 -12.00 6.71
CA VAL A 74 -8.52 -11.02 7.69
C VAL A 74 -7.38 -10.39 8.48
N ASP A 75 -6.44 -11.19 9.00
CA ASP A 75 -5.27 -10.69 9.72
C ASP A 75 -4.38 -9.78 8.84
N LEU A 76 -4.18 -10.15 7.57
CA LEU A 76 -3.47 -9.30 6.61
C LEU A 76 -4.17 -7.97 6.41
N PHE A 77 -5.49 -7.94 6.22
CA PHE A 77 -6.22 -6.68 6.08
C PHE A 77 -6.10 -5.81 7.33
N HIS A 78 -6.20 -6.40 8.53
CA HIS A 78 -6.01 -5.67 9.79
C HIS A 78 -4.63 -5.02 9.91
N LYS A 79 -3.58 -5.70 9.45
CA LYS A 79 -2.21 -5.16 9.45
C LYS A 79 -1.98 -4.13 8.33
N SER A 80 -2.71 -4.27 7.23
CA SER A 80 -2.57 -3.44 6.03
C SER A 80 -3.31 -2.11 6.14
N LEU A 81 -4.45 -2.10 6.82
CA LEU A 81 -5.35 -0.96 6.94
C LEU A 81 -5.17 -0.34 8.33
N SER A 82 -4.56 0.84 8.37
CA SER A 82 -4.40 1.56 9.63
C SER A 82 -5.51 2.55 9.85
N LEU A 83 -5.96 2.62 11.11
CA LEU A 83 -6.88 3.64 11.60
C LEU A 83 -6.16 4.95 11.99
N ILE A 84 -4.84 5.04 11.81
CA ILE A 84 -4.08 6.26 12.13
C ILE A 84 -4.39 7.34 11.10
N THR A 85 -5.08 8.40 11.55
CA THR A 85 -5.47 9.54 10.73
C THR A 85 -4.45 10.69 10.75
N GLU A 86 -3.51 10.68 11.70
CA GLU A 86 -2.46 11.70 11.82
C GLU A 86 -1.54 11.70 10.58
N ASN A 87 -1.41 12.86 9.91
CA ASN A 87 -0.66 12.97 8.65
C ASN A 87 0.79 12.51 8.75
N SER A 88 1.49 12.81 9.84
CA SER A 88 2.90 12.46 10.03
C SER A 88 3.13 11.00 10.37
N LYS A 89 2.09 10.27 10.78
CA LYS A 89 2.14 8.85 11.18
C LYS A 89 1.31 7.95 10.26
N ALA A 90 0.66 8.52 9.23
CA ALA A 90 -0.13 7.77 8.28
C ALA A 90 0.75 6.68 7.64
N PRO A 91 0.32 5.41 7.67
CA PRO A 91 1.15 4.33 7.15
C PRO A 91 1.11 4.21 5.64
N MET A 92 0.11 4.79 4.98
CA MET A 92 -0.03 4.78 3.52
C MET A 92 0.20 6.17 2.92
N THR A 93 0.85 6.20 1.76
CA THR A 93 1.05 7.40 0.93
C THR A 93 -0.28 8.07 0.57
N LYS A 94 -0.30 9.40 0.57
CA LYS A 94 -1.48 10.20 0.18
C LYS A 94 -1.44 10.67 -1.26
N HIS A 95 -0.34 10.39 -1.96
CA HIS A 95 -0.17 10.72 -3.37
C HIS A 95 -1.35 10.21 -4.21
N ILE A 96 -1.80 11.01 -5.19
CA ILE A 96 -3.01 10.72 -5.98
C ILE A 96 -2.94 9.37 -6.71
N GLU A 97 -1.75 8.99 -7.18
CA GLU A 97 -1.50 7.70 -7.82
C GLU A 97 -1.96 6.50 -6.97
N SER A 98 -1.89 6.60 -5.64
CA SER A 98 -2.26 5.50 -4.73
C SER A 98 -3.75 5.38 -4.45
N VAL A 99 -4.57 6.35 -4.87
CA VAL A 99 -6.00 6.43 -4.50
C VAL A 99 -6.74 5.16 -4.88
N GLY A 100 -6.57 4.64 -6.09
CA GLY A 100 -7.27 3.43 -6.55
C GLY A 100 -6.82 2.12 -5.88
N LEU A 101 -5.80 2.15 -5.02
CA LEU A 101 -5.43 1.00 -4.17
C LEU A 101 -5.83 1.17 -2.72
N ARG A 102 -6.17 2.40 -2.31
CA ARG A 102 -6.65 2.70 -0.95
C ARG A 102 -8.14 2.43 -0.78
N PHE A 103 -8.88 2.41 -1.88
CA PHE A 103 -10.33 2.23 -1.97
C PHE A 103 -10.63 1.13 -2.98
#